data_AF-A0A2H0IU66-F1
#
_entry.id   AF-A0A2H0IU66-F1
#
_cell.length_a   1.000
_cell.length_b   1.000
_cell.length_c   1.000
_cell.angle_alpha   90.00
_cell.angle_beta   90.00
_cell.angle_gamma   90.00
#
_symmetry.space_group_name_H-M   'P 1'
#
loop_
_entity.id
_entity.type
_entity.pdbx_description
1 polymer ?
#
loop_
_entity_poly.entity_id
_entity_poly.type
_entity_poly.pdbx_seq_one_letter_code
_entity_poly.pdbx_strand_id
1 'polypeptide(L)'
;MIEHNSIGDADLHLKLKSKELTLGGNRKLKIYGALSCTSGKRMKKENRVFFYSVDEAKLNGFRPCGHCMRTAYLNWKNEPLPSRNRQN
;
A
#
# COMPACT_ATOMS: atom_id res chain seq x y z
N MET A 1 -8.44 -3.39 -3.06
CA MET A 1 -7.20 -2.79 -3.57
C MET A 1 -7.45 -2.44 -5.02
N ILE A 2 -7.10 -1.23 -5.45
CA ILE A 2 -7.29 -0.80 -6.84
C ILE A 2 -5.92 -0.58 -7.50
N GLU A 3 -5.71 -1.16 -8.69
CA GLU A 3 -4.52 -0.89 -9.49
C GLU A 3 -4.68 0.44 -10.23
N HIS A 4 -3.64 1.27 -10.29
CA HIS A 4 -3.73 2.55 -10.99
C HIS A 4 -3.97 2.37 -12.50
N ASN A 5 -3.55 1.25 -13.09
CA ASN A 5 -3.83 0.97 -14.50
C ASN A 5 -5.27 0.51 -14.77
N SER A 6 -6.02 0.11 -13.74
CA SER A 6 -7.39 -0.42 -13.88
C SER A 6 -8.48 0.59 -13.53
N ILE A 7 -8.13 1.83 -13.23
CA ILE A 7 -9.07 2.91 -12.88
C ILE A 7 -8.80 4.12 -13.76
N GLY A 8 -9.88 4.77 -14.23
CA GLY A 8 -9.78 6.02 -14.98
C GLY A 8 -9.30 7.17 -14.09
N ASP A 9 -8.58 8.14 -14.68
CA ASP A 9 -7.99 9.25 -13.91
C ASP A 9 -9.08 10.10 -13.21
N ALA A 10 -10.26 10.26 -13.84
CA ALA A 10 -11.40 10.97 -13.25
C ALA A 10 -11.96 10.26 -12.01
N ASP A 11 -12.23 8.95 -12.10
CA ASP A 11 -12.73 8.15 -10.98
C ASP A 11 -11.73 8.08 -9.85
N LEU A 12 -10.45 7.93 -10.18
CA LEU A 12 -9.37 7.96 -9.20
C LEU A 12 -9.33 9.29 -8.46
N HIS A 13 -9.40 10.41 -9.20
CA HIS A 13 -9.40 11.74 -8.60
C HIS A 13 -10.61 11.93 -7.69
N LEU A 14 -11.80 11.50 -8.09
CA LEU A 14 -13.01 11.55 -7.27
C LEU A 14 -12.82 10.77 -5.96
N LYS A 15 -12.31 9.53 -6.03
CA LYS A 15 -12.08 8.68 -4.86
C LYS A 15 -11.00 9.21 -3.92
N LEU A 16 -9.96 9.86 -4.44
CA LEU A 16 -8.94 10.51 -3.62
C LEU A 16 -9.50 11.76 -2.95
N LYS A 17 -10.33 12.55 -3.66
CA LYS A 17 -10.97 13.76 -3.14
C LYS A 17 -12.03 13.42 -2.08
N SER A 18 -12.80 12.35 -2.27
CA SER A 18 -13.78 11.84 -1.29
C SER A 18 -13.15 11.14 -0.09
N LYS A 19 -11.80 10.95 -0.10
CA LYS A 19 -11.04 10.19 0.91
C LYS A 19 -11.48 8.73 1.04
N GLU A 20 -12.09 8.16 0.00
CA GLU A 20 -12.31 6.71 -0.08
C GLU A 20 -10.99 5.97 -0.16
N LEU A 21 -10.10 6.42 -1.06
CA LEU A 21 -8.75 5.89 -1.16
C LEU A 21 -7.84 6.72 -0.27
N THR A 22 -7.37 6.14 0.83
CA THR A 22 -6.60 6.83 1.87
C THR A 22 -5.11 6.51 1.83
N LEU A 23 -4.73 5.44 1.14
CA LEU A 23 -3.37 4.92 1.08
C LEU A 23 -2.96 4.62 -0.36
N GLY A 24 -1.66 4.75 -0.63
CA GLY A 24 -1.02 4.31 -1.86
C GLY A 24 -0.01 3.21 -1.59
N GLY A 25 0.38 2.46 -2.61
CA GLY A 25 1.35 1.39 -2.45
C GLY A 25 2.05 0.97 -3.73
N ASN A 26 3.07 0.13 -3.54
CA ASN A 26 3.81 -0.53 -4.61
C ASN A 26 3.41 -2.01 -4.64
N ARG A 27 2.75 -2.47 -5.72
CA ARG A 27 2.30 -3.86 -5.83
C ARG A 27 3.43 -4.87 -5.90
N LYS A 28 4.52 -4.54 -6.60
CA LYS A 28 5.66 -5.43 -6.82
C LYS A 28 6.46 -5.65 -5.53
N LEU A 29 6.68 -4.59 -4.77
CA LEU A 29 7.41 -4.64 -3.50
C LEU A 29 6.51 -4.98 -2.31
N LYS A 30 5.20 -5.08 -2.51
CA LYS A 30 4.18 -5.27 -1.47
C LYS A 30 4.30 -4.25 -0.34
N ILE A 31 4.34 -2.96 -0.67
CA ILE A 31 4.46 -1.85 0.28
C ILE A 31 3.22 -0.97 0.24
N TYR A 32 2.64 -0.59 1.38
CA TYR A 32 1.64 0.47 1.48
C TYR A 32 2.16 1.67 2.28
N GLY A 33 1.60 2.86 2.05
CA GLY A 33 2.02 4.08 2.69
C GLY A 33 1.04 5.24 2.46
N ALA A 34 1.36 6.39 3.05
CA ALA A 34 0.56 7.60 2.88
C ALA A 34 0.60 8.08 1.43
N LEU A 35 -0.51 8.66 0.94
CA LEU A 35 -0.58 9.28 -0.39
C LEU A 35 0.43 10.44 -0.56
N SER A 36 0.82 11.08 0.55
CA SER A 36 1.82 12.15 0.59
C SER A 36 3.27 11.67 0.53
N CYS A 37 3.53 10.34 0.61
CA CYS A 37 4.86 9.77 0.67
C CYS A 37 5.73 10.16 -0.54
N THR A 38 6.91 10.74 -0.30
CA THR A 38 7.83 11.17 -1.36
C THR A 38 8.27 10.01 -2.25
N SER A 39 8.62 8.86 -1.66
CA SER A 39 8.92 7.64 -2.44
C SER A 39 7.71 7.15 -3.24
N GLY A 40 6.50 7.34 -2.70
CA GLY A 40 5.25 6.95 -3.34
C GLY A 40 4.92 7.78 -4.58
N LYS A 41 5.10 9.09 -4.51
CA LYS A 41 4.87 10.01 -5.63
C LYS A 41 5.73 9.70 -6.85
N ARG A 42 6.92 9.13 -6.64
CA ARG A 42 7.88 8.73 -7.69
C ARG A 42 7.63 7.34 -8.28
N MET A 43 6.64 6.57 -7.79
CA MET A 43 6.36 5.24 -8.31
C MET A 43 5.79 5.30 -9.74
N LYS A 44 6.24 4.39 -10.61
CA LYS A 44 5.62 4.14 -11.92
C LYS A 44 4.15 3.77 -11.78
N LYS A 45 3.31 4.17 -12.75
CA LYS A 45 1.86 3.90 -12.80
C LYS A 45 1.58 2.39 -12.63
N GLU A 46 2.30 1.56 -13.38
CA GLU A 46 2.19 0.09 -13.38
C GLU A 46 2.46 -0.62 -12.04
N ASN A 47 3.15 0.06 -11.12
CA ASN A 47 3.45 -0.47 -9.80
C ASN A 47 2.56 0.14 -8.72
N ARG A 48 1.83 1.22 -9.04
CA ARG A 48 1.05 1.98 -8.06
C ARG A 48 -0.32 1.32 -7.85
N VAL A 49 -0.65 1.09 -6.59
CA VAL A 49 -1.97 0.64 -6.13
C VAL A 49 -2.50 1.59 -5.06
N PHE A 50 -3.80 1.56 -4.85
CA PHE A 50 -4.49 2.33 -3.81
C PHE A 50 -5.31 1.41 -2.91
N PHE A 51 -5.46 1.81 -1.66
CA PHE A 51 -6.23 1.09 -0.65
C PHE A 51 -7.22 2.01 0.06
N TYR A 52 -8.34 1.44 0.46
CA TYR A 52 -9.36 2.08 1.28
C TYR A 52 -8.92 2.21 2.74
N SER A 53 -8.19 1.20 3.25
CA SER A 53 -7.74 1.18 4.64
C SER A 53 -6.42 0.44 4.83
N VAL A 54 -5.81 0.61 6.01
CA VAL A 54 -4.62 -0.13 6.43
C VAL A 54 -4.90 -1.63 6.49
N ASP A 55 -6.07 -2.03 7.00
CA ASP A 55 -6.44 -3.43 7.17
C ASP A 55 -6.61 -4.13 5.82
N GLU A 56 -7.18 -3.44 4.84
CA GLU A 56 -7.24 -3.94 3.46
C GLU A 56 -5.82 -4.18 2.91
N ALA A 57 -4.89 -3.24 3.10
CA ALA A 57 -3.52 -3.40 2.63
C ALA A 57 -2.82 -4.59 3.31
N LYS A 58 -3.00 -4.74 4.62
CA LYS A 58 -2.46 -5.87 5.40
C LYS A 58 -3.04 -7.21 4.95
N LEU A 59 -4.36 -7.30 4.75
CA LEU A 59 -5.04 -8.51 4.28
C LEU A 59 -4.53 -8.93 2.89
N ASN A 60 -4.17 -7.97 2.04
CA ASN A 60 -3.55 -8.21 0.73
C ASN A 60 -2.04 -8.53 0.80
N GLY A 61 -1.47 -8.66 2.01
CA GLY A 61 -0.07 -9.03 2.24
C GLY A 61 0.94 -7.89 2.04
N PHE A 62 0.51 -6.63 2.15
CA PHE A 62 1.40 -5.47 2.02
C PHE A 62 1.96 -5.08 3.39
N ARG A 63 3.25 -4.75 3.42
CA ARG A 63 3.93 -4.19 4.59
C ARG A 63 3.87 -2.66 4.62
N PRO A 64 3.99 -2.03 5.80
CA PRO A 64 4.07 -0.58 5.89
C PRO A 64 5.34 -0.03 5.22
N CYS A 65 5.27 1.21 4.73
CA CYS A 65 6.39 1.93 4.16
C CYS A 65 7.38 2.36 5.24
N GLY A 66 8.64 1.92 5.13
CA GLY A 66 9.69 2.29 6.09
C GLY A 66 10.07 3.78 6.10
N HIS A 67 9.67 4.54 5.08
CA HIS A 67 9.92 5.99 5.01
C HIS A 67 8.81 6.79 5.70
N CYS A 68 7.57 6.71 5.21
CA CYS A 68 6.46 7.53 5.75
C CYS A 68 5.67 6.87 6.88
N MET A 69 5.89 5.58 7.17
CA MET A 69 5.19 4.83 8.22
C MET A 69 6.19 4.09 9.12
N ARG A 70 7.27 4.79 9.54
CA ARG A 70 8.42 4.17 10.21
C ARG A 70 8.04 3.35 11.44
N THR A 71 7.19 3.88 12.33
CA THR A 71 6.75 3.15 13.54
C THR A 71 6.01 1.87 13.19
N ALA A 72 5.02 1.94 12.30
CA ALA A 72 4.28 0.75 11.85
C ALA A 72 5.20 -0.27 11.16
N TYR A 73 6.15 0.20 10.35
CA TYR A 73 7.14 -0.66 9.70
C TYR A 73 8.04 -1.39 10.70
N LEU A 74 8.51 -0.71 11.75
CA LEU A 74 9.32 -1.33 12.80
C LEU A 74 8.51 -2.40 13.56
N ASN A 75 7.24 -2.12 13.87
CA ASN A 75 6.35 -3.11 14.48
C ASN A 75 6.19 -4.34 13.57
N TRP A 76 5.85 -4.14 12.30
CA TRP A 76 5.74 -5.22 11.32
C TRP A 76 7.04 -6.04 11.17
N LYS A 77 8.21 -5.39 11.24
CA LYS A 77 9.51 -6.06 11.11
C LYS A 77 9.86 -6.91 12.34
N ASN A 78 9.41 -6.47 13.51
CA ASN A 78 9.70 -7.11 14.79
C ASN A 78 8.61 -8.10 15.22
N GLU A 79 7.45 -8.09 14.57
CA GLU A 79 6.43 -9.12 14.74
C GLU A 79 7.01 -10.47 14.28
N PRO A 80 6.97 -11.51 15.11
CA PRO A 80 7.32 -12.85 14.66
C PRO A 80 6.36 -13.20 13.53
N LEU A 81 6.90 -13.38 12.31
CA LEU A 81 6.09 -13.82 11.19
C LEU A 81 5.32 -15.07 11.63
N PRO A 82 3.99 -15.16 11.43
CA PRO A 82 3.28 -16.40 11.68
C PRO A 82 4.03 -17.47 10.90
N SER A 83 4.47 -18.51 11.62
CA SER A 83 5.33 -19.58 11.12
C SER A 83 4.84 -19.99 9.73
N ARG A 84 5.54 -19.52 8.68
CA ARG A 84 5.26 -19.95 7.32
C ARG A 84 5.54 -21.44 7.31
N ASN A 85 4.49 -22.26 7.27
CA ASN A 85 4.60 -23.63 6.81
C ASN A 85 5.19 -23.55 5.40
N ARG A 86 6.52 -23.64 5.31
CA ARG A 86 7.22 -24.04 4.08
C ARG A 86 6.89 -25.52 3.93
N GLN A 87 5.76 -25.82 3.30
CA GLN A 87 5.59 -27.14 2.72
C GLN A 87 6.35 -27.14 1.39
N ASN A 88 7.17 -28.19 1.25
CA ASN A 88 8.13 -28.50 0.20
C ASN A 88 7.70 -28.11 -1.22
#